data_AF-A0A6G3X4U8-F1
#
_entry.id   AF-A0A6G3X4U8-F1
#
_cell.length_a   1.000
_cell.length_b   1.000
_cell.length_c   1.000
_cell.angle_alpha   90.00
_cell.angle_beta   90.00
_cell.angle_gamma   90.00
#
_symmetry.space_group_name_H-M   'P 1'
#
loop_
_entity.id
_entity.type
_entity.pdbx_description
1 polymer ?
#
loop_
_entity_poly.entity_id
_entity_poly.type
_entity_poly.pdbx_seq_one_letter_code
_entity_poly.pdbx_strand_id
1 'polypeptide(L)'
;AEDPIGIVRTFTDAMAPGSYVVLSQGASDVNAELGEQSEDEYKKGGIQLTLRTREEFSRFFEGLDMVAPGLVKAPEWLHGTPAPTQEHSGIYVAVARVP
;
A
#
# COMPACT_ATOMS: atom_id res chain seq x y z
N ALA A 1 -10.12 13.41 11.26
CA ALA A 1 -9.10 12.67 10.50
C ALA A 1 -9.24 13.05 9.04
N GLU A 2 -8.15 13.03 8.28
CA GLU A 2 -8.21 13.23 6.82
C GLU A 2 -8.95 12.08 6.12
N ASP A 3 -9.27 12.23 4.83
CA ASP A 3 -9.81 11.17 3.96
C ASP A 3 -8.74 10.74 2.93
N PRO A 4 -7.88 9.77 3.26
CA PRO A 4 -6.78 9.35 2.39
C PRO A 4 -7.26 8.75 1.06
N ILE A 5 -8.42 8.07 1.06
CA ILE A 5 -8.98 7.47 -0.15
C ILE A 5 -9.46 8.59 -1.07
N GLY A 6 -10.19 9.58 -0.54
CA GLY A 6 -10.61 10.74 -1.31
C GLY A 6 -9.43 11.56 -1.87
N ILE A 7 -8.34 11.69 -1.11
CA ILE A 7 -7.12 12.36 -1.57
C ILE A 7 -6.48 11.61 -2.74
N VAL A 8 -6.25 10.30 -2.61
CA VAL A 8 -5.69 9.49 -3.71
C VAL A 8 -6.60 9.55 -4.93
N ARG A 9 -7.91 9.44 -4.72
CA ARG A 9 -8.91 9.54 -5.80
C ARG A 9 -8.85 10.87 -6.53
N THR A 10 -8.65 11.98 -5.81
CA THR A 10 -8.50 13.31 -6.42
C THR A 10 -7.32 13.36 -7.39
N PHE A 11 -6.22 12.67 -7.08
CA PHE A 11 -5.08 12.56 -8.00
C PHE A 11 -5.41 11.65 -9.19
N THR A 12 -5.99 10.47 -8.96
CA THR A 12 -6.27 9.52 -10.05
C THR A 12 -7.34 10.04 -11.01
N ASP A 13 -8.34 10.77 -10.53
CA ASP A 13 -9.39 11.38 -11.36
C ASP A 13 -8.85 12.48 -12.28
N ALA A 14 -7.70 13.09 -11.95
CA ALA A 14 -7.03 14.10 -12.77
C ALA A 14 -6.01 13.52 -13.77
N MET A 15 -5.69 12.23 -13.66
CA MET A 15 -4.71 11.57 -14.52
C MET A 15 -5.33 11.19 -15.86
N ALA A 16 -4.52 11.21 -16.94
CA ALA A 16 -4.98 10.77 -18.25
C ALA A 16 -5.26 9.25 -18.27
N PRO A 17 -6.24 8.78 -19.07
CA PRO A 17 -6.46 7.36 -19.31
C PRO A 17 -5.18 6.62 -19.68
N GLY A 18 -4.92 5.49 -19.02
CA GLY A 18 -3.71 4.70 -19.17
C GLY A 18 -2.51 5.10 -18.30
N SER A 19 -2.67 6.11 -17.45
CA SER A 19 -1.68 6.40 -16.40
C SER A 19 -1.66 5.30 -15.34
N TYR A 20 -0.64 5.27 -14.47
CA TYR A 20 -0.50 4.28 -13.41
C TYR A 20 -0.31 4.93 -12.05
N VAL A 21 -0.89 4.32 -11.02
CA VAL A 21 -0.65 4.64 -9.61
C VAL A 21 0.03 3.46 -8.94
N VAL A 22 1.00 3.76 -8.08
CA VAL A 22 1.74 2.80 -7.27
C VAL A 22 1.68 3.27 -5.83
N LEU A 23 1.21 2.40 -4.92
CA LEU A 23 1.17 2.70 -3.49
C LEU A 23 1.88 1.61 -2.70
N SER A 24 2.53 2.03 -1.61
CA SER A 24 3.10 1.16 -0.58
C SER A 24 2.54 1.57 0.77
N GLN A 25 2.03 0.60 1.55
CA GLN A 25 1.32 0.88 2.80
C GLN A 25 1.73 -0.11 3.90
N GLY A 26 1.97 0.42 5.09
CA GLY A 26 2.18 -0.39 6.30
C GLY A 26 0.94 -1.21 6.64
N ALA A 27 1.15 -2.48 6.90
CA ALA A 27 0.10 -3.46 7.15
C ALA A 27 -0.08 -3.74 8.64
N SER A 28 -1.31 -3.72 9.13
CA SER A 28 -1.64 -4.09 10.52
C SER A 28 -1.81 -5.60 10.72
N ASP A 29 -1.99 -6.35 9.63
CA ASP A 29 -2.35 -7.78 9.60
C ASP A 29 -1.22 -8.69 9.09
N VAL A 30 -0.02 -8.15 8.85
CA VAL A 30 1.17 -8.94 8.43
C VAL A 30 2.07 -9.29 9.61
N ASN A 31 2.36 -8.34 10.49
CA ASN A 31 3.10 -8.56 11.72
C ASN A 31 2.65 -7.55 12.80
N ALA A 32 1.77 -7.99 13.70
CA ALA A 32 1.19 -7.13 14.72
C ALA A 32 2.25 -6.54 15.67
N GLU A 33 3.24 -7.33 16.09
CA GLU A 33 4.28 -6.88 17.02
C GLU A 33 5.20 -5.82 16.39
N LEU A 34 5.63 -6.01 15.14
CA LEU A 34 6.40 -4.99 14.42
C LEU A 34 5.56 -3.75 14.11
N GLY A 35 4.26 -3.93 13.89
CA GLY A 35 3.31 -2.84 13.69
C GLY A 35 3.20 -1.94 14.92
N GLU A 36 2.96 -2.53 16.09
CA GLU A 36 2.88 -1.81 17.38
C GLU A 36 4.19 -1.07 17.70
N GLN A 37 5.33 -1.74 17.55
CA GLN A 37 6.64 -1.12 17.74
C GLN A 37 6.86 0.07 16.79
N SER A 38 6.48 -0.08 15.52
CA SER A 38 6.60 0.98 14.53
C SER A 38 5.70 2.17 14.88
N GLU A 39 4.43 1.92 15.22
CA GLU A 39 3.51 2.99 15.63
C GLU A 39 4.05 3.77 16.83
N ASP A 40 4.60 3.09 17.83
CA ASP A 40 5.15 3.73 19.02
C ASP A 40 6.39 4.57 18.72
N GLU A 41 7.29 4.09 17.86
CA GLU A 41 8.45 4.87 17.40
C GLU A 41 8.03 6.10 16.58
N TYR A 42 7.07 5.96 15.67
CA TYR A 42 6.55 7.10 14.88
C TYR A 42 5.83 8.12 15.78
N LYS A 43 5.08 7.67 16.79
CA LYS A 43 4.44 8.55 17.80
C LYS A 43 5.47 9.34 18.60
N LYS A 44 6.61 8.74 18.98
CA LYS A 44 7.72 9.48 19.64
C LYS A 44 8.26 10.61 18.75
N GLY A 45 8.25 10.40 17.43
CA GLY A 45 8.62 11.41 16.43
C GLY A 45 7.50 12.41 16.06
N GLY A 46 6.31 12.30 16.67
CA GLY A 46 5.17 13.17 16.37
C GLY A 46 4.45 12.85 15.06
N ILE A 47 4.74 11.71 14.43
CA ILE A 47 4.11 11.27 13.18
C ILE A 47 3.01 10.27 13.50
N GLN A 48 1.81 10.51 12.99
CA GLN A 48 0.72 9.54 13.07
C GLN A 48 0.86 8.49 11.97
N LEU A 49 1.37 7.32 12.33
CA LEU A 49 1.35 6.14 11.47
C LEU A 49 -0.04 5.50 11.52
N THR A 50 -0.68 5.30 10.36
CA THR A 50 -1.91 4.52 10.25
C THR A 50 -1.60 3.26 9.48
N LEU A 51 -1.47 2.14 10.20
CA LEU A 51 -1.41 0.82 9.60
C LEU A 51 -2.81 0.41 9.13
N ARG A 52 -2.89 -0.31 8.01
CA ARG A 52 -4.16 -0.75 7.42
C ARG A 52 -4.10 -2.23 7.13
N THR A 53 -5.24 -2.90 7.26
CA THR A 53 -5.37 -4.28 6.79
C THR A 53 -5.28 -4.33 5.27
N ARG A 54 -5.11 -5.54 4.72
CA ARG A 54 -5.17 -5.77 3.28
C ARG A 54 -6.48 -5.27 2.66
N GLU A 55 -7.60 -5.48 3.33
CA GLU A 55 -8.93 -5.07 2.88
C GLU A 55 -9.07 -3.55 2.86
N GLU A 56 -8.65 -2.86 3.91
CA GLU A 56 -8.69 -1.40 3.94
C GLU A 56 -7.77 -0.77 2.88
N PHE A 57 -6.60 -1.38 2.63
CA PHE A 57 -5.69 -0.91 1.60
C PHE A 57 -6.19 -1.17 0.18
N SER A 58 -6.92 -2.25 -0.07
CA SER A 58 -7.46 -2.56 -1.40
C SER A 58 -8.47 -1.49 -1.89
N ARG A 59 -9.16 -0.84 -0.95
CA ARG A 59 -10.16 0.22 -1.25
C ARG A 59 -9.58 1.45 -1.94
N PHE A 60 -8.28 1.71 -1.80
CA PHE A 60 -7.59 2.79 -2.52
C PHE A 60 -7.59 2.61 -4.04
N PHE A 61 -7.86 1.40 -4.52
CA PHE A 61 -7.80 1.03 -5.93
C PHE A 61 -9.20 0.79 -6.54
N GLU A 62 -10.28 1.09 -5.80
CA GLU A 62 -11.65 0.99 -6.32
C GLU A 62 -11.82 1.86 -7.57
N GLY A 63 -12.30 1.27 -8.66
CA GLY A 63 -12.47 1.96 -9.95
C GLY A 63 -11.21 2.03 -10.82
N LEU A 64 -10.09 1.45 -10.40
CA LEU A 64 -8.87 1.32 -11.19
C LEU A 64 -8.66 -0.11 -11.68
N ASP A 65 -7.88 -0.26 -12.75
CA ASP A 65 -7.53 -1.56 -13.32
C ASP A 65 -6.27 -2.10 -12.63
N MET A 66 -6.44 -3.07 -11.73
CA MET A 66 -5.33 -3.66 -11.00
C MET A 66 -4.36 -4.42 -11.93
N VAL A 67 -3.07 -4.14 -11.82
CA VAL A 67 -2.00 -4.80 -12.57
C VAL A 67 -1.53 -6.05 -11.83
N ALA A 68 -1.26 -7.14 -12.55
CA ALA A 68 -0.70 -8.36 -11.95
C ALA A 68 0.67 -8.08 -11.27
N PRO A 69 0.99 -8.73 -10.14
CA PRO A 69 0.23 -9.78 -9.43
C PRO A 69 -0.92 -9.30 -8.52
N GLY A 70 -1.25 -8.01 -8.50
CA GLY A 70 -2.44 -7.47 -7.83
C GLY A 70 -2.13 -6.62 -6.61
N LEU A 71 -2.44 -7.12 -5.42
CA LEU A 71 -2.01 -6.52 -4.15
C LEU A 71 -1.26 -7.63 -3.41
N VAL A 72 0.02 -7.44 -3.11
CA VAL A 72 0.84 -8.45 -2.42
C VAL A 72 1.78 -7.77 -1.43
N LYS A 73 2.50 -8.52 -0.60
CA LYS A 73 3.55 -7.91 0.23
C LYS A 73 4.69 -7.42 -0.67
N ALA A 74 5.42 -6.40 -0.24
CA ALA A 74 6.48 -5.81 -1.05
C ALA A 74 7.47 -6.83 -1.67
N PRO A 75 7.98 -7.85 -0.95
CA PRO A 75 8.90 -8.84 -1.52
C PRO A 75 8.27 -9.77 -2.55
N GLU A 76 6.93 -9.84 -2.62
CA GLU A 76 6.20 -10.72 -3.53
C GLU A 76 5.90 -10.04 -4.88
N TRP A 77 6.18 -8.74 -5.00
CA TRP A 77 6.00 -7.99 -6.26
C TRP A 77 7.20 -8.20 -7.20
N LEU A 78 7.17 -9.29 -7.98
CA LEU A 78 8.31 -9.74 -8.78
C LEU A 78 7.92 -9.92 -10.25
N HIS A 79 8.77 -9.44 -11.16
CA HIS A 79 8.69 -9.72 -12.60
C HIS A 79 9.93 -10.50 -13.07
N GLY A 80 9.82 -11.83 -13.10
CA GLY A 80 10.81 -12.72 -13.73
C GLY A 80 12.14 -12.91 -12.98
N THR A 81 12.41 -12.14 -11.92
CA THR A 81 13.57 -12.34 -11.04
C THR A 81 13.06 -12.66 -9.62
N PRO A 82 13.57 -13.71 -8.95
CA PRO A 82 13.20 -13.98 -7.56
C PRO A 82 13.51 -12.80 -6.66
N ALA A 83 12.73 -12.63 -5.59
CA ALA A 83 13.09 -11.67 -4.55
C ALA A 83 14.48 -12.03 -3.98
N PRO A 84 15.29 -11.03 -3.58
CA PRO A 84 16.29 -11.29 -2.55
C PRO A 84 15.60 -11.92 -1.33
N THR A 85 16.36 -12.64 -0.52
CA THR A 85 15.94 -13.37 0.71
C THR A 85 14.61 -12.89 1.28
N GLN A 86 13.66 -13.81 1.48
CA GLN A 86 12.32 -13.50 1.96
C GLN A 86 12.37 -12.65 3.24
N GLU A 87 12.18 -11.34 3.12
CA GLU A 87 12.08 -10.44 4.27
C GLU A 87 10.65 -10.48 4.81
N HIS A 88 10.50 -10.43 6.13
CA HIS A 88 9.21 -10.28 6.78
C HIS A 88 8.75 -8.82 6.66
N SER A 89 8.47 -8.38 5.43
CA SER A 89 8.01 -7.02 5.16
C SER A 89 6.59 -6.83 5.69
N GLY A 90 6.42 -5.87 6.59
CA GLY A 90 5.11 -5.42 7.07
C GLY A 90 4.42 -4.45 6.11
N ILE A 91 4.67 -4.52 4.81
CA ILE A 91 4.19 -3.55 3.81
C ILE A 91 3.46 -4.29 2.68
N TYR A 92 2.26 -3.81 2.34
CA TYR A 92 1.58 -4.15 1.09
C TYR A 92 1.94 -3.15 0.00
N VAL A 93 2.01 -3.66 -1.24
CA VAL A 93 2.19 -2.86 -2.45
C VAL A 93 1.18 -3.30 -3.52
N ALA A 94 0.82 -2.36 -4.37
CA ALA A 94 -0.01 -2.61 -5.54
C ALA A 94 0.23 -1.56 -6.62
N VAL A 95 0.00 -1.96 -7.86
CA VAL A 95 0.04 -1.10 -9.05
C VAL A 95 -1.31 -1.19 -9.74
N ALA A 96 -1.91 -0.04 -10.06
CA ALA A 96 -3.16 0.02 -10.82
C ALA A 96 -3.06 1.03 -11.96
N ARG A 97 -3.77 0.73 -13.05
CA ARG A 97 -3.89 1.58 -14.23
C ARG A 97 -5.19 2.39 -14.12
N VAL A 98 -5.12 3.67 -14.46
CA VAL A 98 -6.29 4.53 -14.65
C VAL A 98 -6.94 4.10 -15.97
N PRO A 99 -8.24 3.74 -15.98
CA PRO A 99 -8.93 3.24 -17.17
C PRO A 99 -8.71 4.10 -18.42
#